data_AF-R5JC15-F1
#
_entry.id   AF-R5JC15-F1
#
_cell.length_a   1.000
_cell.length_b   1.000
_cell.length_c   1.000
_cell.angle_alpha   90.00
_cell.angle_beta   90.00
_cell.angle_gamma   90.00
#
_symmetry.space_group_name_H-M   'P 1'
#
loop_
_entity.id
_entity.type
_entity.pdbx_description
1 polymer ?
#
loop_
_entity_poly.entity_id
_entity_poly.type
_entity_poly.pdbx_seq_one_letter_code
_entity_poly.pdbx_strand_id
1 'polypeptide(L)'
;MRKGSFWFKIIFSTFFFILAIVIILFDWAKENITGMVITLFIIAFLPWIIKYVKSVDAFGVKVELVSEQQKKKIDEIIEPISKEEIDSILNGNKYKKEKKIYQCNAINSILNSDDEISKLVLGRYEIEKIIRKLSEKNNLDISAKSTISLAKELYKNKYISSNEYESIEELMPILNKAIHSNLNDVDQSQIDWIIQKVIRIIEYLDYRYVTGKDYADWLRI
;
A
#
# COMPACT_ATOMS: atom_id res chain seq x y z
N MET A 1 -25.45 5.81 -7.38
CA MET A 1 -25.75 4.42 -7.79
C MET A 1 -26.19 4.37 -9.25
N ARG A 2 -25.41 3.75 -10.14
CA ARG A 2 -25.73 3.63 -11.58
C ARG A 2 -26.87 2.62 -11.79
N LYS A 3 -28.08 3.09 -12.13
CA LYS A 3 -29.29 2.25 -12.38
C LYS A 3 -29.09 1.12 -13.40
N GLY A 4 -28.12 1.23 -14.31
CA GLY A 4 -27.87 0.22 -15.36
C GLY A 4 -27.37 -1.15 -14.85
N SER A 5 -26.69 -1.23 -13.70
CA SER A 5 -26.14 -2.51 -13.22
C SER A 5 -27.19 -3.42 -12.58
N PHE A 6 -28.26 -2.86 -12.03
CA PHE A 6 -29.34 -3.62 -11.40
C PHE A 6 -30.21 -4.35 -12.43
N TRP A 7 -30.57 -3.66 -13.51
CA TRP A 7 -31.37 -4.24 -14.60
C TRP A 7 -30.64 -5.36 -15.32
N PHE A 8 -29.33 -5.25 -15.53
CA PHE A 8 -28.56 -6.34 -16.14
C PHE A 8 -28.54 -7.61 -15.28
N LYS A 9 -28.39 -7.50 -13.95
CA LYS A 9 -28.42 -8.67 -13.05
C LYS A 9 -29.75 -9.41 -13.13
N ILE A 10 -30.85 -8.66 -13.18
CA ILE A 10 -32.19 -9.23 -13.33
C ILE A 10 -32.32 -9.90 -14.70
N ILE A 11 -31.93 -9.23 -15.78
CA ILE A 11 -32.02 -9.80 -17.14
C ILE A 11 -31.16 -11.06 -17.27
N PHE A 12 -29.93 -11.03 -16.76
CA PHE A 12 -29.00 -12.16 -16.82
C PHE A 12 -29.49 -13.36 -16.01
N SER A 13 -29.91 -13.13 -14.76
CA SER A 13 -30.44 -14.20 -13.90
C SER A 13 -31.73 -14.80 -14.47
N THR A 14 -32.65 -13.95 -14.92
CA THR A 14 -33.92 -14.38 -15.52
C THR A 14 -33.69 -15.15 -16.83
N PHE A 15 -32.72 -14.74 -17.66
CA PHE A 15 -32.39 -15.44 -18.90
C PHE A 15 -31.93 -16.87 -18.64
N PHE A 16 -30.98 -17.08 -17.72
CA PHE A 16 -30.50 -18.42 -17.37
C PHE A 16 -31.56 -19.25 -16.64
N PHE A 17 -32.41 -18.62 -15.84
CA PHE A 17 -33.53 -19.30 -15.18
C PHE A 17 -34.58 -19.79 -16.20
N ILE A 18 -34.94 -18.96 -17.17
CA ILE A 18 -35.83 -19.36 -18.27
C ILE A 18 -35.18 -20.45 -19.12
N LEU A 19 -33.88 -20.33 -19.43
CA LEU A 19 -33.14 -21.34 -20.19
C LEU A 19 -33.16 -22.69 -19.47
N ALA A 20 -32.97 -22.71 -18.14
CA ALA A 20 -33.07 -23.92 -17.33
C ALA A 20 -34.48 -24.53 -17.37
N ILE A 21 -35.53 -23.71 -17.26
CA ILE A 21 -36.92 -24.17 -17.38
C ILE A 21 -37.18 -24.77 -18.76
N VAL A 22 -36.70 -24.13 -19.82
CA VAL A 22 -36.87 -24.62 -21.20
C VAL A 22 -36.18 -25.97 -21.40
N ILE A 23 -34.98 -26.16 -20.86
CA ILE A 23 -34.27 -27.45 -20.93
C ILE A 23 -35.00 -28.55 -20.15
N ILE A 24 -35.63 -28.22 -19.02
CA ILE A 24 -36.36 -29.18 -18.17
C ILE A 24 -37.70 -29.58 -18.79
N LEU A 25 -38.45 -28.62 -19.35
CA LEU A 25 -39.81 -28.83 -19.83
C LEU A 25 -39.89 -29.32 -21.28
N PHE A 26 -38.83 -29.16 -22.08
CA PHE A 26 -38.85 -29.51 -23.49
C PHE A 26 -37.74 -30.50 -23.85
N ASP A 27 -38.14 -31.72 -24.22
CA ASP A 27 -37.20 -32.79 -24.59
C ASP A 27 -36.32 -32.42 -25.79
N TRP A 28 -36.85 -31.66 -26.75
CA TRP A 28 -36.07 -31.15 -27.89
C TRP A 28 -34.91 -30.26 -27.43
N ALA A 29 -35.11 -29.44 -26.39
CA ALA A 29 -34.07 -28.55 -25.88
C ALA A 29 -33.00 -29.35 -25.13
N LYS A 30 -33.40 -30.39 -24.40
CA LYS A 30 -32.50 -31.30 -23.67
C LYS A 30 -31.58 -32.09 -24.61
N GLU A 31 -32.07 -32.50 -25.78
CA GLU A 31 -31.27 -33.24 -26.76
C GLU A 31 -30.32 -32.34 -27.56
N ASN A 32 -30.70 -31.08 -27.82
CA ASN A 32 -29.93 -30.18 -28.68
C ASN A 32 -28.98 -29.24 -27.91
N ILE A 33 -29.32 -28.86 -26.68
CA ILE A 33 -28.47 -28.00 -25.85
C ILE A 33 -27.41 -28.85 -25.15
N THR A 34 -26.34 -29.13 -25.88
CA THR A 34 -25.16 -29.85 -25.36
C THR A 34 -24.31 -28.91 -24.48
N GLY A 35 -23.49 -29.48 -23.59
CA GLY A 35 -22.55 -28.71 -22.76
C GLY A 35 -21.69 -27.72 -23.55
N MET A 36 -21.34 -28.05 -24.80
CA MET A 36 -20.62 -27.15 -25.71
C MET A 36 -21.38 -25.84 -25.99
N VAL A 37 -22.70 -25.90 -26.20
CA VAL A 37 -23.55 -24.73 -26.44
C VAL A 37 -23.58 -23.84 -25.18
N ILE A 38 -23.69 -24.45 -24.01
CA ILE A 38 -23.66 -23.76 -22.71
C ILE A 38 -22.30 -23.06 -22.52
N THR A 39 -21.19 -23.75 -22.82
CA THR A 39 -19.84 -23.18 -22.75
C THR A 39 -19.67 -21.97 -23.68
N LEU A 40 -20.18 -22.05 -24.92
CA LEU A 40 -20.16 -20.93 -25.87
C LEU A 40 -20.92 -19.71 -25.35
N PHE A 41 -22.08 -19.92 -24.71
CA PHE A 41 -22.80 -18.82 -24.08
C PHE A 41 -22.00 -18.19 -22.94
N ILE A 42 -21.39 -18.98 -22.06
CA ILE A 42 -20.54 -18.46 -20.97
C ILE A 42 -19.39 -17.62 -21.54
N ILE A 43 -18.74 -18.07 -22.61
CA ILE A 43 -17.66 -17.34 -23.28
C ILE A 43 -18.17 -16.05 -23.95
N ALA A 44 -19.36 -16.06 -24.55
CA ALA A 44 -19.96 -14.86 -25.13
C ALA A 44 -20.26 -13.78 -24.07
N PHE A 45 -20.58 -14.20 -22.84
CA PHE A 45 -20.82 -13.29 -21.72
C PHE A 45 -19.55 -12.94 -20.92
N LEU A 46 -18.41 -13.59 -21.17
CA LEU A 46 -17.13 -13.34 -20.46
C LEU A 46 -16.75 -11.85 -20.42
N PRO A 47 -16.81 -11.08 -21.53
CA PRO A 47 -16.45 -9.66 -21.53
C PRO A 47 -17.30 -8.80 -20.60
N TRP A 48 -18.53 -9.23 -20.33
CA TRP A 48 -19.44 -8.55 -19.41
C TRP A 48 -19.24 -9.04 -17.98
N ILE A 49 -19.07 -10.34 -17.76
CA ILE A 49 -18.77 -10.94 -16.44
C ILE A 49 -17.51 -10.32 -15.83
N ILE A 50 -16.46 -10.06 -16.62
CA ILE A 50 -15.22 -9.40 -16.15
C ILE A 50 -15.50 -8.02 -15.53
N LYS A 51 -16.46 -7.25 -16.07
CA LYS A 51 -16.86 -5.96 -15.49
C LYS A 51 -17.54 -6.12 -14.12
N TYR A 52 -18.15 -7.28 -13.86
CA TYR A 52 -18.79 -7.60 -12.60
C TYR A 52 -17.85 -8.25 -11.58
N VAL A 53 -16.81 -8.97 -12.01
CA VAL A 53 -15.75 -9.44 -11.10
C VAL A 53 -15.07 -8.24 -10.42
N LYS A 54 -14.84 -7.15 -11.16
CA LYS A 54 -14.41 -5.85 -10.59
C LYS A 54 -15.43 -5.21 -9.63
N SER A 55 -16.70 -5.63 -9.67
CA SER A 55 -17.74 -5.19 -8.73
C SER A 55 -17.90 -6.12 -7.53
N VAL A 56 -17.20 -7.27 -7.49
CA VAL A 56 -17.09 -8.10 -6.29
C VAL A 56 -16.11 -7.46 -5.29
N ASP A 57 -15.11 -6.71 -5.77
CA ASP A 57 -14.35 -5.75 -4.95
C ASP A 57 -15.25 -4.64 -4.36
N ALA A 58 -16.43 -4.38 -4.96
CA ALA A 58 -17.39 -3.37 -4.51
C ALA A 58 -18.53 -3.94 -3.63
N PHE A 59 -18.45 -5.20 -3.18
CA PHE A 59 -19.43 -5.84 -2.29
C PHE A 59 -19.11 -5.66 -0.80
N GLY A 60 -18.47 -4.55 -0.41
CA GLY A 60 -18.18 -4.24 0.99
C GLY A 60 -17.04 -5.07 1.60
N VAL A 61 -16.32 -5.85 0.79
CA VAL A 61 -15.01 -6.38 1.18
C VAL A 61 -14.04 -5.20 1.05
N LYS A 62 -13.72 -4.56 2.17
CA LYS A 62 -12.73 -3.48 2.24
C LYS A 62 -11.47 -3.95 1.51
N VAL A 63 -10.98 -3.17 0.55
CA VAL A 63 -9.71 -3.47 -0.11
C VAL A 63 -8.61 -3.29 0.93
N GLU A 64 -8.01 -4.39 1.38
CA GLU A 64 -6.87 -4.33 2.28
C GLU A 64 -5.62 -3.91 1.47
N LEU A 65 -5.12 -2.71 1.76
CA LEU A 65 -3.80 -2.29 1.26
C LEU A 65 -2.71 -3.11 1.93
N VAL A 66 -2.87 -3.35 3.23
CA VAL A 66 -1.93 -4.03 4.11
C VAL A 66 -2.68 -5.09 4.90
N SER A 67 -2.22 -6.34 4.81
CA SER A 67 -2.77 -7.42 5.63
C SER A 67 -2.39 -7.25 7.10
N GLU A 68 -3.21 -7.78 8.02
CA GLU A 68 -2.91 -7.75 9.46
C GLU A 68 -1.56 -8.42 9.82
N GLN A 69 -1.12 -9.41 9.03
CA GLN A 69 0.21 -10.02 9.19
C GLN A 69 1.34 -9.05 8.82
N GLN A 70 1.17 -8.29 7.73
CA GLN A 70 2.15 -7.27 7.32
C GLN A 70 2.18 -6.09 8.30
N LYS A 71 1.03 -5.67 8.83
CA LYS A 71 0.97 -4.66 9.89
C LYS A 71 1.79 -5.09 11.10
N LYS A 72 1.57 -6.31 11.61
CA LYS A 72 2.33 -6.84 12.75
C LYS A 72 3.82 -6.87 12.50
N LYS A 73 4.28 -7.32 11.33
CA LYS A 73 5.71 -7.31 10.98
C LYS A 73 6.29 -5.90 11.00
N ILE A 74 5.62 -4.95 10.34
CA ILE A 74 6.07 -3.56 10.27
C ILE A 74 6.04 -2.90 11.65
N ASP A 75 5.02 -3.20 12.46
CA ASP A 75 4.93 -2.75 13.84
C ASP A 75 6.06 -3.35 14.69
N GLU A 76 6.36 -4.65 14.58
CA GLU A 76 7.50 -5.27 15.28
C GLU A 76 8.85 -4.68 14.86
N ILE A 77 9.00 -4.20 13.63
CA ILE A 77 10.23 -3.57 13.15
C ILE A 77 10.30 -2.10 13.61
N ILE A 78 9.19 -1.35 13.53
CA ILE A 78 9.15 0.12 13.70
C ILE A 78 8.75 0.54 15.13
N GLU A 79 7.94 -0.22 15.87
CA GLU A 79 7.51 0.09 17.24
C GLU A 79 8.61 0.01 18.30
N PRO A 80 9.50 -1.01 18.36
CA PRO A 80 10.58 -1.02 19.35
C PRO A 80 11.58 0.12 19.16
N ILE A 81 11.52 0.83 18.04
CA ILE A 81 12.26 2.08 17.80
C ILE A 81 11.57 3.29 18.47
N SER A 82 10.42 3.13 19.15
CA SER A 82 9.55 4.24 19.55
C SER A 82 8.89 4.19 20.94
N LYS A 83 9.09 3.14 21.75
CA LYS A 83 8.36 3.00 23.04
C LYS A 83 8.61 4.12 24.06
N GLU A 84 9.72 4.85 23.98
CA GLU A 84 10.05 5.91 24.96
C GLU A 84 9.56 7.31 24.55
N GLU A 85 9.25 7.55 23.27
CA GLU A 85 8.89 8.89 22.80
C GLU A 85 7.39 9.11 22.61
N ILE A 86 6.58 8.09 22.31
CA ILE A 86 5.12 8.24 22.09
C ILE A 86 4.45 8.92 23.31
N ASP A 87 4.88 8.60 24.53
CA ASP A 87 4.37 9.23 25.75
C ASP A 87 4.83 10.69 25.92
N SER A 88 5.94 11.11 25.31
CA SER A 88 6.42 12.50 25.38
C SER A 88 5.79 13.40 24.32
N ILE A 89 5.51 12.85 23.13
CA ILE A 89 4.92 13.58 21.99
C ILE A 89 3.43 13.85 22.26
N LEU A 90 2.71 12.87 22.80
CA LEU A 90 1.28 12.99 23.09
C LEU A 90 0.99 13.83 24.35
N ASN A 91 1.93 13.94 25.30
CA ASN A 91 1.74 14.66 26.57
C ASN A 91 2.33 16.09 26.60
N GLY A 92 2.68 16.67 25.44
CA GLY A 92 2.87 18.12 25.31
C GLY A 92 4.04 18.75 26.10
N ASN A 93 5.05 17.98 26.50
CA ASN A 93 6.21 18.52 27.23
C ASN A 93 7.32 19.02 26.30
N LYS A 94 7.87 20.18 26.66
CA LYS A 94 8.84 21.01 25.89
C LYS A 94 9.90 20.22 25.14
N TYR A 95 9.78 20.25 23.81
CA TYR A 95 10.80 19.84 22.86
C TYR A 95 12.03 20.74 22.97
N LYS A 96 13.20 20.18 23.34
CA LYS A 96 14.48 20.89 23.38
C LYS A 96 14.85 21.42 21.98
N LYS A 97 15.40 22.62 21.94
CA LYS A 97 15.67 23.48 20.77
C LYS A 97 16.55 22.83 19.68
N GLU A 98 17.29 21.76 19.99
CA GLU A 98 18.07 20.96 19.03
C GLU A 98 17.21 19.99 18.19
N LYS A 99 16.02 19.60 18.67
CA LYS A 99 15.05 18.75 17.96
C LYS A 99 14.40 19.44 16.74
N LYS A 100 14.57 20.76 16.61
CA LYS A 100 13.95 21.59 15.56
C LYS A 100 14.67 21.55 14.21
N ILE A 101 15.90 21.02 14.16
CA ILE A 101 16.74 21.05 12.95
C ILE A 101 16.36 19.93 11.97
N TYR A 102 15.75 18.84 12.46
CA TYR A 102 15.39 17.66 11.67
C TYR A 102 13.91 17.59 11.29
N GLN A 103 13.13 18.64 11.60
CA GLN A 103 11.75 18.79 11.13
C GLN A 103 11.79 19.16 9.63
N CYS A 104 11.99 18.13 8.80
CA CYS A 104 12.16 18.27 7.37
C CYS A 104 10.97 19.01 6.75
N ASN A 105 11.26 20.00 5.89
CA ASN A 105 10.25 20.56 4.98
C ASN A 105 9.45 19.45 4.26
N ALA A 106 10.10 18.31 3.98
CA ALA A 106 9.50 17.09 3.45
C ALA A 106 8.33 16.55 4.29
N ILE A 107 8.49 16.39 5.61
CA ILE A 107 7.43 15.86 6.50
C ILE A 107 6.27 16.86 6.55
N ASN A 108 6.56 18.16 6.63
CA ASN A 108 5.54 19.20 6.56
C ASN A 108 4.79 19.18 5.22
N SER A 109 5.48 18.97 4.11
CA SER A 109 4.85 18.83 2.78
C SER A 109 3.96 17.59 2.69
N ILE A 110 4.34 16.47 3.30
CA ILE A 110 3.51 15.26 3.37
C ILE A 110 2.27 15.52 4.23
N LEU A 111 2.41 16.08 5.42
CA LEU A 111 1.28 16.30 6.33
C LEU A 111 0.28 17.33 5.79
N ASN A 112 0.77 18.39 5.14
CA ASN A 112 -0.04 19.50 4.63
C ASN A 112 -0.59 19.26 3.21
N SER A 113 -0.35 18.10 2.60
CA SER A 113 -0.89 17.80 1.27
C SER A 113 -2.41 17.56 1.33
N ASP A 114 -3.11 18.03 0.30
CA ASP A 114 -4.57 18.10 0.23
C ASP A 114 -5.26 16.72 0.16
N ASP A 115 -4.58 15.69 -0.37
CA ASP A 115 -5.14 14.35 -0.55
C ASP A 115 -4.14 13.23 -0.19
N GLU A 116 -4.67 12.07 0.20
CA GLU A 116 -3.89 10.93 0.68
C GLU A 116 -2.96 10.30 -0.36
N ILE A 117 -3.36 10.29 -1.63
CA ILE A 117 -2.50 9.78 -2.70
C ILE A 117 -1.26 10.66 -2.76
N SER A 118 -1.43 11.98 -2.72
CA SER A 118 -0.33 12.93 -2.68
C SER A 118 0.57 12.74 -1.46
N LYS A 119 0.01 12.47 -0.27
CA LYS A 119 0.81 12.13 0.94
C LYS A 119 1.70 10.90 0.71
N LEU A 120 1.14 9.84 0.13
CA LEU A 120 1.85 8.59 -0.13
C LEU A 120 2.88 8.72 -1.25
N VAL A 121 2.58 9.48 -2.30
CA VAL A 121 3.52 9.81 -3.39
C VAL A 121 4.70 10.59 -2.85
N LEU A 122 4.45 11.66 -2.08
CA LEU A 122 5.50 12.46 -1.45
C LEU A 122 6.33 11.63 -0.48
N GLY A 123 5.67 10.79 0.32
CA GLY A 123 6.30 9.85 1.23
C GLY A 123 7.29 8.92 0.53
N ARG A 124 6.83 8.23 -0.52
CA ARG A 124 7.68 7.36 -1.33
C ARG A 124 8.84 8.15 -1.94
N TYR A 125 8.55 9.29 -2.57
CA TYR A 125 9.57 10.13 -3.20
C TYR A 125 10.68 10.52 -2.22
N GLU A 126 10.34 10.92 -1.01
CA GLU A 126 11.33 11.32 -0.01
C GLU A 126 12.17 10.15 0.50
N ILE A 127 11.59 8.96 0.68
CA ILE A 127 12.37 7.74 0.98
C ILE A 127 13.38 7.44 -0.13
N GLU A 128 12.94 7.45 -1.40
CA GLU A 128 13.80 7.20 -2.55
C GLU A 128 14.95 8.21 -2.63
N LYS A 129 14.64 9.48 -2.41
CA LYS A 129 15.59 10.59 -2.41
C LYS A 129 16.62 10.47 -1.30
N ILE A 130 16.23 10.12 -0.07
CA ILE A 130 17.19 9.96 1.03
C ILE A 130 18.09 8.73 0.79
N ILE A 131 17.54 7.61 0.31
CA ILE A 131 18.33 6.42 -0.02
C ILE A 131 19.37 6.72 -1.11
N ARG A 132 18.99 7.49 -2.14
CA ARG A 132 19.93 7.95 -3.18
C ARG A 132 21.04 8.82 -2.60
N LYS A 133 20.69 9.82 -1.79
CA LYS A 133 21.67 10.69 -1.11
C LYS A 133 22.61 9.90 -0.19
N LEU A 134 22.10 8.94 0.57
CA LEU A 134 22.92 8.05 1.40
C LEU A 134 23.87 7.20 0.55
N SER A 135 23.41 6.70 -0.59
CA SER A 135 24.23 5.91 -1.51
C SER A 135 25.34 6.76 -2.15
N GLU A 136 25.00 7.97 -2.61
CA GLU A 136 25.95 8.95 -3.16
C GLU A 136 27.00 9.36 -2.12
N LYS A 137 26.57 9.70 -0.89
CA LYS A 137 27.47 10.08 0.21
C LYS A 137 28.49 9.00 0.54
N ASN A 138 28.12 7.73 0.34
CA ASN A 138 28.96 6.57 0.63
C ASN A 138 29.64 5.99 -0.63
N ASN A 139 29.66 6.72 -1.74
CA ASN A 139 30.30 6.33 -3.00
C ASN A 139 29.80 4.97 -3.56
N LEU A 140 28.53 4.64 -3.33
CA LEU A 140 27.91 3.47 -3.94
C LEU A 140 27.52 3.77 -5.38
N ASP A 141 27.63 2.77 -6.26
CA ASP A 141 27.13 2.88 -7.62
C ASP A 141 25.59 2.95 -7.61
N ILE A 142 25.06 4.09 -8.00
CA ILE A 142 23.62 4.37 -8.06
C ILE A 142 22.99 4.08 -9.42
N SER A 143 23.81 3.79 -10.44
CA SER A 143 23.33 3.69 -11.82
C SER A 143 22.44 2.44 -12.01
N ALA A 144 21.27 2.65 -12.62
CA ALA A 144 20.29 1.59 -12.93
C ALA A 144 19.80 0.72 -11.76
N LYS A 145 20.02 1.12 -10.49
CA LYS A 145 19.56 0.37 -9.31
C LYS A 145 18.21 0.88 -8.80
N SER A 146 17.37 -0.07 -8.39
CA SER A 146 16.12 0.23 -7.68
C SER A 146 16.39 0.68 -6.25
N THR A 147 15.43 1.40 -5.65
CA THR A 147 15.51 1.84 -4.25
C THR A 147 15.77 0.70 -3.28
N ILE A 148 15.10 -0.45 -3.48
CA ILE A 148 15.31 -1.65 -2.65
C ILE A 148 16.73 -2.20 -2.85
N SER A 149 17.25 -2.21 -4.08
CA SER A 149 18.63 -2.63 -4.36
C SER A 149 19.65 -1.72 -3.67
N LEU A 150 19.42 -0.41 -3.70
CA LEU A 150 20.28 0.56 -3.01
C LEU A 150 20.20 0.39 -1.48
N ALA A 151 19.01 0.23 -0.92
CA ALA A 151 18.83 -0.06 0.50
C ALA A 151 19.56 -1.34 0.91
N LYS A 152 19.50 -2.39 0.08
CA LYS A 152 20.24 -3.65 0.31
C LYS A 152 21.75 -3.45 0.31
N GLU A 153 22.27 -2.61 -0.57
CA GLU A 153 23.71 -2.29 -0.58
C GLU A 153 24.12 -1.45 0.63
N LEU A 154 23.31 -0.46 1.00
CA LEU A 154 23.52 0.33 2.22
C LEU A 154 23.57 -0.58 3.46
N TYR A 155 22.65 -1.54 3.55
CA TYR A 155 22.61 -2.53 4.63
C TYR A 155 23.84 -3.44 4.64
N LYS A 156 24.19 -4.02 3.49
CA LYS A 156 25.38 -4.90 3.36
C LYS A 156 26.67 -4.20 3.80
N ASN A 157 26.77 -2.90 3.52
CA ASN A 157 27.91 -2.07 3.91
C ASN A 157 27.74 -1.41 5.30
N LYS A 158 26.69 -1.76 6.06
CA LYS A 158 26.38 -1.27 7.41
C LYS A 158 26.16 0.26 7.51
N TYR A 159 25.74 0.90 6.42
CA TYR A 159 25.36 2.31 6.42
C TYR A 159 23.93 2.56 6.93
N ILE A 160 23.09 1.53 6.88
CA ILE A 160 21.77 1.49 7.51
C ILE A 160 21.65 0.19 8.32
N SER A 161 20.79 0.19 9.33
CA SER A 161 20.50 -0.97 10.19
C SER A 161 19.63 -2.01 9.48
N SER A 162 19.53 -3.21 10.06
CA SER A 162 18.62 -4.26 9.57
C SER A 162 17.17 -3.78 9.61
N ASN A 163 16.78 -3.09 10.69
CA ASN A 163 15.42 -2.59 10.87
C ASN A 163 15.07 -1.52 9.84
N GLU A 164 16.01 -0.61 9.51
CA GLU A 164 15.82 0.40 8.46
C GLU A 164 15.64 -0.28 7.09
N TYR A 165 16.49 -1.25 6.77
CA TYR A 165 16.39 -2.01 5.51
C TYR A 165 15.08 -2.79 5.39
N GLU A 166 14.72 -3.58 6.40
CA GLU A 166 13.51 -4.40 6.43
C GLU A 166 12.25 -3.53 6.35
N SER A 167 12.25 -2.37 7.02
CA SER A 167 11.18 -1.38 6.91
C SER A 167 11.01 -0.88 5.48
N ILE A 168 12.11 -0.55 4.79
CA ILE A 168 12.07 -0.12 3.38
C ILE A 168 11.57 -1.25 2.48
N GLU A 169 12.06 -2.48 2.69
CA GLU A 169 11.69 -3.66 1.89
C GLU A 169 10.19 -3.97 2.00
N GLU A 170 9.60 -3.84 3.19
CA GLU A 170 8.17 -4.07 3.43
C GLU A 170 7.30 -2.86 3.01
N LEU A 171 7.74 -1.62 3.25
CA LEU A 171 6.93 -0.41 2.96
C LEU A 171 6.92 -0.04 1.47
N MET A 172 8.03 -0.20 0.74
CA MET A 172 8.11 0.24 -0.66
C MET A 172 7.06 -0.42 -1.58
N PRO A 173 6.81 -1.75 -1.50
CA PRO A 173 5.74 -2.38 -2.25
C PRO A 173 4.34 -1.86 -1.87
N ILE A 174 4.09 -1.59 -0.59
CA ILE A 174 2.81 -1.05 -0.09
C ILE A 174 2.58 0.34 -0.69
N LEU A 175 3.60 1.21 -0.65
CA LEU A 175 3.52 2.56 -1.24
C LEU A 175 3.30 2.49 -2.75
N ASN A 176 4.00 1.61 -3.44
CA ASN A 176 3.82 1.42 -4.87
C ASN A 176 2.39 0.95 -5.21
N LYS A 177 1.84 0.02 -4.44
CA LYS A 177 0.44 -0.44 -4.58
C LYS A 177 -0.53 0.70 -4.29
N ALA A 178 -0.34 1.44 -3.21
CA ALA A 178 -1.26 2.48 -2.76
C ALA A 178 -1.38 3.64 -3.77
N ILE A 179 -0.27 4.05 -4.40
CA ILE A 179 -0.26 5.10 -5.44
C ILE A 179 -1.10 4.71 -6.67
N HIS A 180 -1.18 3.41 -6.99
CA HIS A 180 -1.95 2.90 -8.13
C HIS A 180 -3.34 2.36 -7.75
N SER A 181 -3.71 2.43 -6.47
CA SER A 181 -4.98 1.91 -5.97
C SER A 181 -6.05 3.01 -5.92
N ASN A 182 -7.32 2.63 -6.04
CA ASN A 182 -8.42 3.53 -5.73
C ASN A 182 -8.59 3.62 -4.20
N LEU A 183 -7.97 4.61 -3.57
CA LEU A 183 -7.96 4.73 -2.10
C LEU A 183 -9.36 4.94 -1.50
N ASN A 184 -10.35 5.36 -2.29
CA ASN A 184 -11.73 5.54 -1.82
C ASN A 184 -12.37 4.24 -1.29
N ASP A 185 -11.84 3.07 -1.68
CA ASP A 185 -12.34 1.76 -1.27
C ASP A 185 -11.51 1.14 -0.12
N VAL A 186 -10.53 1.89 0.39
CA VAL A 186 -9.62 1.49 1.47
C VAL A 186 -10.06 2.12 2.79
N ASP A 187 -9.88 1.38 3.89
CA ASP A 187 -10.12 1.92 5.22
C ASP A 187 -9.11 3.04 5.56
N GLN A 188 -9.64 4.22 5.92
CA GLN A 188 -8.86 5.38 6.35
C GLN A 188 -7.79 5.04 7.39
N SER A 189 -8.12 4.16 8.34
CA SER A 189 -7.19 3.76 9.40
C SER A 189 -5.94 3.06 8.87
N GLN A 190 -6.05 2.34 7.74
CA GLN A 190 -4.90 1.73 7.09
C GLN A 190 -4.02 2.79 6.43
N ILE A 191 -4.63 3.79 5.82
CA ILE A 191 -3.93 4.89 5.13
C ILE A 191 -3.18 5.73 6.16
N ASP A 192 -3.84 6.11 7.25
CA ASP A 192 -3.24 6.86 8.35
C ASP A 192 -2.08 6.08 8.98
N TRP A 193 -2.24 4.77 9.19
CA TRP A 193 -1.17 3.91 9.69
C TRP A 193 0.03 3.87 8.73
N ILE A 194 -0.19 3.72 7.41
CA ILE A 194 0.91 3.75 6.41
C ILE A 194 1.64 5.09 6.48
N ILE A 195 0.91 6.21 6.48
CA ILE A 195 1.50 7.56 6.51
C ILE A 195 2.36 7.73 7.77
N GLN A 196 1.90 7.25 8.93
CA GLN A 196 2.69 7.29 10.17
C GLN A 196 4.00 6.50 10.02
N LYS A 197 3.97 5.30 9.44
CA LYS A 197 5.19 4.50 9.24
C LYS A 197 6.15 5.15 8.24
N VAL A 198 5.62 5.76 7.18
CA VAL A 198 6.39 6.53 6.20
C VAL A 198 7.12 7.71 6.86
N ILE A 199 6.42 8.49 7.68
CA ILE A 199 7.03 9.64 8.36
C ILE A 199 8.19 9.17 9.25
N ARG A 200 7.98 8.09 10.02
CA ARG A 200 9.02 7.54 10.91
C ARG A 200 10.26 7.09 10.14
N ILE A 201 10.09 6.35 9.03
CA ILE A 201 11.26 5.90 8.26
C ILE A 201 12.01 7.08 7.62
N ILE A 202 11.30 8.15 7.22
CA ILE A 202 11.92 9.38 6.73
C ILE A 202 12.75 10.03 7.84
N GLU A 203 12.22 10.14 9.06
CA GLU A 203 12.95 10.69 10.20
C GLU A 203 14.24 9.90 10.49
N TYR A 204 14.17 8.58 10.48
CA TYR A 204 15.33 7.71 10.75
C TYR A 204 16.41 7.88 9.68
N LEU A 205 16.02 7.81 8.41
CA LEU A 205 16.95 7.91 7.29
C LEU A 205 17.55 9.32 7.15
N ASP A 206 16.78 10.38 7.40
CA ASP A 206 17.30 11.75 7.36
C ASP A 206 18.26 12.00 8.53
N TYR A 207 17.92 11.54 9.73
CA TYR A 207 18.82 11.58 10.89
C TYR A 207 20.14 10.86 10.59
N ARG A 208 20.05 9.66 10.00
CA ARG A 208 21.21 8.88 9.56
C ARG A 208 22.05 9.63 8.53
N TYR A 209 21.39 10.22 7.53
CA TYR A 209 22.08 10.99 6.51
C TYR A 209 22.85 12.17 7.09
N VAL A 210 22.28 12.89 8.06
CA VAL A 210 22.94 14.05 8.67
C VAL A 210 24.06 13.64 9.64
N THR A 211 23.78 12.71 10.55
CA THR A 211 24.68 12.41 11.68
C THR A 211 25.62 11.23 11.45
N GLY A 212 25.27 10.32 10.54
CA GLY A 212 25.95 9.02 10.38
C GLY A 212 25.68 8.02 11.51
N LYS A 213 24.90 8.39 12.54
CA LYS A 213 24.66 7.59 13.76
C LYS A 213 23.33 6.88 13.75
N ASP A 214 23.26 5.75 14.45
CA ASP A 214 21.99 5.03 14.58
C ASP A 214 20.92 5.91 15.19
N TYR A 215 19.70 5.85 14.66
CA TYR A 215 18.58 6.47 15.33
C TYR A 215 18.42 5.86 16.74
N ALA A 216 18.75 4.58 16.92
CA ALA A 216 18.84 3.96 18.23
C ALA A 216 19.92 4.61 19.15
N ASP A 217 20.98 5.19 18.57
CA ASP A 217 22.00 5.93 19.33
C ASP A 217 21.53 7.34 19.71
N TRP A 218 20.62 7.92 18.92
CA TRP A 218 19.99 9.20 19.21
C TRP A 218 19.00 9.12 20.38
N LEU A 219 18.22 8.04 20.46
CA LEU A 219 17.25 7.80 21.55
C LEU A 219 17.92 7.63 22.93
N ARG A 220 19.23 7.38 22.96
CA ARG A 220 20.01 7.19 24.19
C ARG A 220 20.60 8.48 24.77
N ILE A 221 20.39 9.64 24.12
CA ILE A 221 20.96 10.95 24.48
C ILE A 221 19.85 11.88 25.02
#